data_AF-A0A9E1USG5-F1
#
_entry.id   AF-A0A9E1USG5-F1
#
_cell.length_a   1.000
_cell.length_b   1.000
_cell.length_c   1.000
_cell.angle_alpha   90.00
_cell.angle_beta   90.00
_cell.angle_gamma   90.00
#
_symmetry.space_group_name_H-M   'P 1'
#
loop_
_entity.id
_entity.type
_entity.pdbx_description
1 polymer ?
#
loop_
_entity_poly.entity_id
_entity_poly.type
_entity_poly.pdbx_seq_one_letter_code
_entity_poly.pdbx_strand_id
1 'polypeptide(L)' 'MRSIRIRIPVLLALTAALAFPSAVCAEILRVASSAAAQSAIDRAKPGDEIVLADGIHADFRVVLRGKGTEESPI' A
#
# COMPACT_ATOMS: atom_id res chain seq x y z
N MET A 1 -38.15 -28.43 3.43
CA MET A 1 -37.03 -28.31 2.47
C MET A 1 -37.38 -27.24 1.43
N ARG A 2 -36.83 -26.03 1.53
CA ARG A 2 -37.02 -24.97 0.51
C ARG A 2 -35.73 -24.87 -0.30
N SER A 3 -35.71 -25.51 -1.47
CA SER A 3 -34.60 -25.43 -2.41
C SER A 3 -34.57 -24.03 -3.03
N ILE A 4 -33.60 -23.22 -2.62
CA ILE A 4 -33.33 -21.90 -3.20
C ILE A 4 -32.74 -22.14 -4.60
N ARG A 5 -33.53 -21.88 -5.65
CA ARG A 5 -33.05 -21.90 -7.03
C ARG A 5 -32.35 -20.57 -7.33
N ILE A 6 -31.06 -20.48 -7.02
CA ILE A 6 -30.22 -19.32 -7.34
C ILE A 6 -30.11 -19.25 -8.87
N ARG A 7 -30.60 -18.16 -9.46
CA ARG A 7 -30.52 -17.92 -10.91
C ARG A 7 -29.07 -17.61 -11.27
N ILE A 8 -28.47 -18.41 -12.15
CA ILE A 8 -27.12 -18.28 -12.71
C ILE A 8 -26.71 -16.81 -13.04
N PRO A 9 -27.57 -15.93 -13.60
CA PRO A 9 -27.16 -14.54 -13.86
C PRO A 9 -26.92 -13.69 -12.61
N VAL A 10 -27.50 -14.04 -11.46
CA VAL A 10 -27.30 -13.31 -10.19
C VAL A 10 -25.92 -13.62 -9.60
N LEU A 11 -25.42 -14.84 -9.82
CA LEU A 11 -24.08 -15.23 -9.38
C LEU A 11 -22.99 -14.53 -10.21
N LEU A 12 -23.23 -14.32 -11.51
CA LEU A 12 -22.30 -13.66 -12.43
C LEU A 12 -22.17 -12.15 -12.18
N ALA A 13 -23.25 -11.48 -11.80
CA ALA A 13 -23.25 -10.06 -11.47
C ALA A 13 -22.52 -9.76 -10.16
N LEU A 14 -22.56 -10.68 -9.19
CA LEU A 14 -21.94 -10.49 -7.87
C LEU A 14 -20.39 -10.59 -7.93
N THR A 15 -19.84 -11.38 -8.85
CA THR A 15 -18.39 -11.52 -9.03
C THR A 15 -17.75 -10.32 -9.74
N ALA A 16 -18.49 -9.63 -10.62
CA ALA A 16 -17.98 -8.46 -11.34
C ALA A 16 -17.77 -7.23 -10.44
N ALA A 17 -18.54 -7.11 -9.34
CA ALA A 17 -18.44 -6.00 -8.40
C ALA A 17 -17.21 -6.08 -7.47
N LEU A 18 -16.49 -7.21 -7.43
CA LEU A 18 -15.26 -7.38 -6.63
C LEU A 18 -13.98 -7.06 -7.41
N ALA A 19 -14.08 -6.81 -8.71
CA ALA A 19 -12.92 -6.57 -9.59
C ALA A 19 -12.56 -5.08 -9.72
N PHE A 20 -12.96 -4.24 -8.77
CA PHE A 20 -12.45 -2.86 -8.74
C PHE A 20 -11.04 -2.89 -8.15
N PRO A 21 -9.99 -2.55 -8.92
CA PRO A 21 -8.68 -2.33 -8.34
C PRO A 21 -8.84 -1.21 -7.32
N SER A 22 -8.60 -1.54 -6.05
CA SER A 22 -8.53 -0.53 -5.00
C SER A 22 -7.41 0.42 -5.42
N ALA A 23 -7.75 1.67 -5.72
CA ALA A 23 -6.77 2.68 -6.07
C ALA A 23 -5.76 2.77 -4.93
N VAL A 24 -4.59 2.17 -5.13
CA VAL A 24 -3.45 2.28 -4.22
C VAL A 24 -3.00 3.72 -4.35
N CYS A 25 -3.38 4.55 -3.38
CA CYS A 25 -2.97 5.93 -3.32
C CYS A 25 -1.55 5.94 -2.75
N ALA A 26 -0.57 6.20 -3.60
CA ALA A 26 0.81 6.44 -3.19
C ALA A 26 0.86 7.64 -2.23
N GLU A 27 1.36 7.43 -1.01
CA GLU A 27 1.53 8.50 -0.02
C GLU A 27 2.98 9.00 -0.04
N ILE A 28 3.17 10.34 -0.03
CA ILE A 28 4.50 10.96 0.09
C ILE A 28 4.73 11.33 1.56
N LEU A 29 5.56 10.56 2.25
CA LEU A 29 5.95 10.79 3.64
C LEU A 29 7.25 11.58 3.71
N ARG A 30 7.14 12.87 4.02
CA ARG A 30 8.31 13.72 4.32
C ARG A 30 8.79 13.50 5.76
N VAL A 31 10.05 13.11 5.93
CA VAL A 31 10.65 12.78 7.23
C VAL A 31 11.96 13.53 7.47
N ALA A 32 12.19 14.00 8.70
CA ALA A 32 13.38 14.79 9.05
C ALA A 32 14.31 14.10 10.07
N SER A 33 14.02 12.86 10.46
CA SER A 33 14.81 12.11 11.43
C SER A 33 14.82 10.61 11.12
N SER A 34 15.82 9.90 11.63
CA SER A 34 15.95 8.44 11.44
C SER A 34 14.79 7.67 12.06
N ALA A 35 14.30 8.11 13.22
CA ALA A 35 13.13 7.52 13.86
C ALA A 35 11.86 7.72 13.01
N ALA A 36 11.68 8.91 12.42
CA ALA A 36 10.56 9.18 11.54
C ALA A 36 10.66 8.36 10.24
N ALA A 37 11.86 8.24 9.67
CA ALA A 37 12.10 7.42 8.50
C ALA A 37 11.83 5.94 8.76
N GLN A 38 12.29 5.39 9.89
CA GLN A 38 12.00 4.00 10.26
C GLN A 38 10.50 3.78 10.43
N SER A 39 9.81 4.68 11.13
CA SER A 39 8.34 4.62 11.27
C SER A 39 7.58 4.75 9.95
N ALA A 40 8.13 5.49 8.98
CA ALA A 40 7.58 5.57 7.63
C ALA A 40 7.77 4.25 6.88
N ILE A 41 8.98 3.67 6.93
CA ILE A 41 9.30 2.38 6.29
C ILE A 41 8.44 1.25 6.85
N ASP A 42 8.28 1.19 8.17
CA ASP A 42 7.51 0.14 8.84
C ASP A 42 6.02 0.15 8.44
N ARG A 43 5.51 1.27 7.93
CA ARG A 43 4.12 1.46 7.49
C ARG A 43 3.95 1.59 5.99
N ALA A 44 5.04 1.69 5.24
CA ALA A 44 5.03 1.93 3.81
C ALA A 44 4.39 0.76 3.05
N LYS A 45 3.58 1.11 2.07
CA LYS A 45 2.91 0.20 1.14
C LYS A 45 3.54 0.33 -0.23
N PRO A 46 3.39 -0.69 -1.10
CA PRO A 46 3.72 -0.58 -2.51
C PRO A 46 3.20 0.73 -3.11
N GLY A 47 4.08 1.54 -3.66
CA GLY A 47 3.78 2.84 -4.26
C GLY A 47 4.07 4.04 -3.36
N ASP A 48 4.31 3.87 -2.06
CA ASP A 48 4.61 4.99 -1.16
C ASP A 48 6.03 5.54 -1.40
N GLU A 49 6.19 6.85 -1.19
CA GLU A 49 7.48 7.53 -1.27
C GLU A 49 7.88 8.10 0.09
N ILE A 50 9.10 7.78 0.54
CA ILE A 50 9.66 8.33 1.78
C ILE A 50 10.74 9.33 1.42
N VAL A 51 10.46 10.61 1.63
CA VAL A 51 11.32 11.72 1.24
C VAL A 51 11.98 12.31 2.47
N LEU A 52 13.32 12.30 2.50
CA LEU A 52 14.06 13.03 3.53
C LEU A 52 13.91 14.53 3.31
N ALA A 53 13.57 15.27 4.37
CA ALA A 53 13.54 16.72 4.32
C ALA A 53 14.96 17.28 4.07
N ASP A 54 15.01 18.43 3.40
CA ASP A 54 16.26 19.10 3.07
C ASP A 54 17.08 19.43 4.33
N GLY A 55 18.39 19.18 4.29
CA GLY A 55 19.29 19.40 5.41
C GLY A 55 20.39 18.34 5.51
N ILE A 56 21.17 18.43 6.59
CA ILE A 56 22.25 17.47 6.89
C ILE A 56 21.70 16.38 7.82
N HIS A 57 21.85 15.13 7.41
CA HIS A 57 21.47 13.93 8.17
C HIS A 57 22.74 13.20 8.66
N ALA A 58 23.37 13.71 9.72
CA ALA A 58 24.55 13.08 10.31
C ALA A 58 24.18 11.85 11.17
N ASP A 59 25.06 10.84 11.20
CA ASP A 59 24.88 9.59 11.95
C ASP A 59 23.55 8.87 11.67
N PHE A 60 23.02 9.06 10.46
CA PHE A 60 21.72 8.54 10.06
C PHE A 60 21.82 7.05 9.68
N ARG A 61 21.19 6.20 10.49
CA ARG A 61 21.05 4.76 10.22
C ARG A 61 19.58 4.41 10.08
N VAL A 62 19.26 3.73 8.99
CA VAL A 62 17.93 3.20 8.71
C VAL A 62 18.05 1.82 8.09
N VAL A 63 17.07 0.95 8.35
CA VAL A 63 17.01 -0.37 7.74
C VAL A 63 15.82 -0.42 6.80
N LEU A 64 16.09 -0.52 5.51
CA LEU A 64 15.06 -0.66 4.47
C LEU A 64 14.59 -2.11 4.44
N ARG A 65 13.46 -2.40 5.09
CA ARG A 65 12.74 -3.67 5.00
C ARG A 65 11.28 -3.39 4.70
N GLY A 66 10.93 -3.52 3.43
CA GLY A 66 9.57 -3.40 2.93
C GLY A 66 9.38 -4.33 1.74
N LYS A 67 8.13 -4.51 1.31
CA LYS A 67 7.81 -5.30 0.12
C LYS A 67 7.06 -4.43 -0.87
N GLY A 68 7.77 -3.95 -1.89
CA GLY A 68 7.17 -3.37 -3.09
C GLY A 68 6.80 -4.44 -4.12
N THR A 69 6.13 -4.03 -5.19
CA THR A 69 5.92 -4.82 -6.40
C THR A 69 6.68 -4.18 -7.57
N GLU A 70 6.80 -4.88 -8.69
CA GLU A 70 7.42 -4.33 -9.90
C GLU A 70 6.69 -3.07 -10.40
N GLU A 71 5.36 -3.07 -10.28
CA GLU A 71 4.51 -1.95 -10.69
C GLU A 71 4.39 -0.85 -9.61
N SER A 72 4.76 -1.13 -8.36
CA SER A 72 4.60 -0.23 -7.22
C SER A 72 5.70 -0.46 -6.18
N PRO A 73 6.91 0.11 -6.40
CA PRO A 73 8.03 -0.02 -5.46
C PRO A 73 7.80 0.81 -4.19
N ILE A 74 8.74 0.72 -3.25
CA ILE A 74 8.88 1.62 -2.08
C ILE A 74 10.24 2.30 -2.19
#